data_AF-A0A8T7FNN2-F1
#
_entry.id   AF-A0A8T7FNN2-F1
#
_cell.length_a   1.000
_cell.length_b   1.000
_cell.length_c   1.000
_cell.angle_alpha   90.00
_cell.angle_beta   90.00
_cell.angle_gamma   90.00
#
_symmetry.space_group_name_H-M   'P 1'
#
loop_
_entity.id
_entity.type
_entity.pdbx_description
1 polymer ?
#
loop_
_entity_poly.entity_id
_entity_poly.type
_entity_poly.pdbx_seq_one_letter_code
_entity_poly.pdbx_strand_id
1 'polypeptide(L)'
;MTIWAPWLPESLTPFLDPFRIPTDSVPVWDPSIDFWNRLNSFFQGMRYHFIPILGSLFGLILLPPRADWKSAPAMRTAFFLAVSYFVLALMHGWASLASQYESYSCVFCFSNYLGFFDPLGILFFVVAFAHAWDKNPQRAVQALTVFLVLVTSAGMGFSLFEQVGNGLLNLPIVPRLRSGGIGFVALVDALTQGLDMPLAQVKRWVSSALGLLIGLGVLARRILHLEARKENGLCAYPRQFVSRDRLCSLPRPAPRRKQTRLQYRHPPQS
;
A
#
# COMPACT_ATOMS: atom_id res chain seq x y z
N MET A 1 0.77 32.24 5.73
CA MET A 1 2.09 32.53 5.12
C MET A 1 3.25 32.29 6.07
N THR A 2 3.11 32.57 7.37
CA THR A 2 4.14 32.44 8.43
C THR A 2 4.97 31.15 8.41
N ILE A 3 4.37 30.00 8.09
CA ILE A 3 5.07 28.70 8.03
C ILE A 3 6.10 28.65 6.88
N TRP A 4 5.84 29.35 5.76
CA TRP A 4 6.66 29.29 4.55
C TRP A 4 7.60 30.49 4.37
N ALA A 5 7.28 31.65 4.96
CA ALA A 5 8.10 32.86 4.83
C ALA A 5 9.58 32.69 5.28
N PRO A 6 9.91 31.92 6.34
CA PRO A 6 11.31 31.65 6.71
C PRO A 6 12.09 30.80 5.69
N TRP A 7 11.40 30.02 4.86
CA TRP A 7 12.03 29.12 3.88
C TRP A 7 12.21 29.76 2.51
N LEU A 8 11.66 30.96 2.29
CA LEU A 8 11.76 31.69 1.03
C LEU A 8 12.85 32.77 1.15
N PRO A 9 13.74 32.91 0.14
CA PRO A 9 14.80 33.92 0.16
C PRO A 9 14.23 35.33 0.35
N GLU A 10 14.71 36.02 1.38
CA GLU A 10 14.29 37.37 1.75
C GLU A 10 14.49 38.36 0.61
N SER A 11 15.65 38.28 -0.06
CA SER A 11 15.99 39.08 -1.25
C SER A 11 15.02 38.94 -2.43
N LEU A 12 14.25 37.84 -2.51
CA LEU A 12 13.23 37.62 -3.54
C LEU A 12 11.81 37.88 -3.04
N THR A 13 11.62 38.02 -1.72
CA THR A 13 10.29 38.07 -1.09
C THR A 13 10.20 39.04 0.10
N PRO A 14 10.63 40.31 -0.03
CA PRO A 14 10.53 41.29 1.08
C PRO A 14 9.07 41.58 1.48
N PHE A 15 8.11 41.41 0.56
CA PHE A 15 6.68 41.47 0.88
C PHE A 15 6.21 40.39 1.87
N LEU A 16 7.06 39.40 2.21
CA LEU A 16 6.81 38.40 3.26
C LEU A 16 7.43 38.75 4.61
N ASP A 17 8.17 39.84 4.75
CA ASP A 17 8.82 40.23 6.01
C ASP A 17 7.83 40.35 7.20
N PRO A 18 6.60 40.88 7.05
CA PRO A 18 5.61 40.88 8.14
C PRO A 18 5.16 39.48 8.59
N PHE A 19 5.47 38.44 7.83
CA PHE A 19 5.20 37.04 8.15
C PHE A 19 6.48 36.25 8.54
N ARG A 20 7.65 36.87 8.51
CA ARG A 20 8.88 36.30 9.09
C ARG A 20 8.84 36.55 10.59
N ILE A 21 8.93 35.49 11.37
CA ILE A 21 8.94 35.62 12.84
C ILE A 21 10.32 36.19 13.25
N PRO A 22 10.40 37.21 14.13
CA PRO A 22 11.68 37.77 14.55
C PRO A 22 12.65 36.71 15.10
N THR A 23 13.93 36.83 14.76
CA THR A 23 15.02 35.94 15.24
C THR A 23 15.10 35.87 16.76
N ASP A 24 14.66 36.92 17.43
CA ASP A 24 14.79 37.11 18.88
C ASP A 24 13.56 36.57 19.63
N SER A 25 12.60 35.99 18.92
CA SER A 25 11.42 35.35 19.52
C SER A 25 11.76 33.92 19.97
N VAL A 26 11.73 33.70 21.29
CA VAL A 26 11.79 32.34 21.84
C VAL A 26 10.39 31.72 21.71
N PRO A 27 10.24 30.56 21.06
CA PRO A 27 8.95 29.90 20.95
C PRO A 27 8.48 29.40 22.32
N VAL A 28 7.30 29.87 22.74
CA VAL A 28 6.65 29.46 24.01
C VAL A 28 6.23 27.98 23.98
N TRP A 29 6.11 27.38 22.80
CA TRP A 29 5.73 25.99 22.60
C TRP A 29 6.73 25.31 21.67
N ASP A 30 7.72 24.66 22.27
CA ASP A 30 8.77 23.90 21.58
C ASP A 30 8.89 22.48 22.20
N PRO A 31 7.86 21.62 22.04
CA PRO A 31 7.86 20.29 22.64
C PRO A 31 8.70 19.33 21.80
N SER A 32 9.79 18.80 22.35
CA SER A 32 10.62 17.79 21.67
C SER A 32 9.80 16.53 21.34
N ILE A 33 9.33 16.38 20.10
CA ILE A 33 8.53 15.23 19.68
C ILE A 33 9.44 14.09 19.24
N ASP A 34 9.38 13.00 20.00
CA ASP A 34 10.18 11.80 19.74
C ASP A 34 9.86 11.13 18.40
N PHE A 35 10.82 10.31 17.94
CA PHE A 35 10.71 9.55 16.69
C PHE A 35 9.40 8.75 16.59
N TRP A 36 8.93 8.13 17.68
CA TRP A 36 7.75 7.28 17.62
C TRP A 36 6.46 8.08 17.44
N ASN A 37 6.35 9.28 18.00
CA ASN A 37 5.19 10.14 17.79
C ASN A 37 5.20 10.79 16.39
N ARG A 38 6.39 11.11 15.84
CA ARG A 38 6.54 11.49 14.42
C ARG A 38 6.11 10.35 13.49
N LEU A 39 6.56 9.12 13.75
CA LEU A 39 6.15 7.92 13.01
C LEU A 39 4.65 7.63 13.15
N ASN A 40 4.08 7.88 14.34
CA ASN A 40 2.64 7.78 14.58
C ASN A 40 1.86 8.77 13.71
N SER A 41 2.24 10.05 13.70
CA SER A 41 1.62 11.09 12.88
C SER A 41 1.68 10.74 11.38
N PHE A 42 2.82 10.24 10.89
CA PHE A 42 2.97 9.76 9.52
C PHE A 42 1.94 8.69 9.15
N PHE A 43 1.85 7.62 9.95
CA PHE A 43 0.90 6.53 9.67
C PHE A 43 -0.55 6.88 10.00
N GLN A 44 -0.79 7.86 10.87
CA GLN A 44 -2.12 8.42 11.14
C GLN A 44 -2.61 9.21 9.93
N GLY A 45 -1.76 10.06 9.34
CA GLY A 45 -2.03 10.72 8.06
C GLY A 45 -2.29 9.71 6.94
N MET A 46 -1.46 8.67 6.83
CA MET A 46 -1.68 7.58 5.88
C MET A 46 -3.02 6.83 6.10
N ARG A 47 -3.43 6.65 7.35
CA ARG A 47 -4.70 5.98 7.71
C ARG A 47 -5.93 6.83 7.36
N TYR A 48 -5.89 8.14 7.64
CA TYR A 48 -7.01 9.03 7.32
C TYR A 48 -7.10 9.35 5.82
N HIS A 49 -5.96 9.48 5.14
CA HIS A 49 -5.86 9.83 3.72
C HIS A 49 -5.49 8.59 2.87
N PHE A 50 -6.09 7.44 3.22
CA PHE A 50 -5.78 6.11 2.66
C PHE A 50 -5.84 6.07 1.14
N ILE A 51 -6.96 6.53 0.57
CA ILE A 51 -7.21 6.47 -0.88
C ILE A 51 -6.22 7.36 -1.66
N PRO A 52 -6.05 8.67 -1.34
CA PRO A 52 -5.08 9.49 -2.04
C PRO A 52 -3.63 9.01 -1.84
N ILE A 53 -3.20 8.61 -0.64
CA ILE A 53 -1.81 8.15 -0.44
C ILE A 53 -1.57 6.79 -1.09
N LEU A 54 -2.26 5.73 -0.64
CA LEU A 54 -1.98 4.38 -1.14
C LEU A 54 -2.44 4.20 -2.59
N GLY A 55 -3.55 4.82 -2.98
CA GLY A 55 -3.98 4.84 -4.38
C GLY A 55 -2.95 5.50 -5.28
N SER A 56 -2.36 6.63 -4.87
CA SER A 56 -1.25 7.24 -5.63
C SER A 56 0.01 6.37 -5.62
N LEU A 57 0.39 5.75 -4.50
CA LEU A 57 1.57 4.88 -4.44
C LEU A 57 1.41 3.64 -5.33
N PHE A 58 0.27 2.95 -5.28
CA PHE A 58 -0.01 1.86 -6.20
C PHE A 58 -0.13 2.35 -7.65
N GLY A 59 -0.76 3.50 -7.88
CA GLY A 59 -0.84 4.14 -9.20
C GLY A 59 0.54 4.40 -9.79
N LEU A 60 1.50 4.89 -8.99
CA LEU A 60 2.89 5.15 -9.36
C LEU A 60 3.68 3.85 -9.62
N ILE A 61 3.57 2.87 -8.71
CA ILE A 61 4.29 1.59 -8.77
C ILE A 61 3.81 0.71 -9.94
N LEU A 62 2.55 0.87 -10.34
CA LEU A 62 1.92 0.16 -11.45
C LEU A 62 1.80 1.02 -12.73
N LEU A 63 2.55 2.14 -12.83
CA LEU A 63 2.61 2.92 -14.08
C LEU A 63 3.21 2.05 -15.20
N PRO A 64 2.53 1.92 -16.34
CA PRO A 64 3.01 1.15 -17.46
C PRO A 64 3.92 2.02 -18.34
N PRO A 65 4.76 1.40 -19.18
CA PRO A 65 5.53 2.10 -20.21
C PRO A 65 4.67 3.05 -21.04
N ARG A 66 5.27 4.15 -21.51
CA ARG A 66 4.61 5.18 -22.34
C ARG A 66 3.86 4.61 -23.56
N ALA A 67 4.29 3.47 -24.09
CA ALA A 67 3.66 2.79 -25.23
C ALA A 67 2.24 2.26 -24.93
N ASP A 68 1.96 1.91 -23.67
CA ASP A 68 0.74 1.19 -23.28
C ASP A 68 -0.39 2.13 -22.80
N TRP A 69 -0.15 3.44 -22.82
CA TRP A 69 -1.13 4.45 -22.42
C TRP A 69 -2.22 4.63 -23.48
N LYS A 70 -3.48 4.48 -23.06
CA LYS A 70 -4.66 4.65 -23.93
C LYS A 70 -4.73 6.01 -24.63
N SER A 71 -4.17 7.08 -24.03
CA SER A 71 -4.09 8.38 -24.67
C SER A 71 -2.94 9.24 -24.10
N ALA A 72 -2.31 10.04 -24.97
CA ALA A 72 -1.26 10.97 -24.57
C ALA A 72 -1.74 12.08 -23.59
N PRO A 73 -2.97 12.62 -23.70
CA PRO A 73 -3.51 13.53 -22.69
C PRO A 73 -3.62 12.88 -21.30
N ALA A 74 -4.15 11.65 -21.20
CA ALA A 74 -4.26 10.95 -19.91
C ALA A 74 -2.91 10.73 -19.23
N MET A 75 -1.87 10.40 -20.00
CA MET A 75 -0.49 10.29 -19.50
C MET A 75 0.04 11.62 -18.95
N ARG A 76 -0.17 12.73 -19.67
CA ARG A 76 0.25 14.07 -19.23
C ARG A 76 -0.48 14.49 -17.96
N THR A 77 -1.79 14.28 -17.91
CA THR A 77 -2.61 14.56 -16.72
C THR A 77 -2.17 13.71 -15.52
N ALA A 78 -1.95 12.41 -15.70
CA ALA A 78 -1.48 11.54 -14.63
C ALA A 78 -0.12 11.98 -14.08
N PHE A 79 0.84 12.31 -14.96
CA PHE A 79 2.16 12.78 -14.56
C PHE A 79 2.10 14.13 -13.81
N PHE A 80 1.31 15.08 -14.32
CA PHE A 80 1.10 16.37 -13.64
C PHE A 80 0.50 16.18 -12.25
N LEU A 81 -0.60 15.42 -12.14
CA LEU A 81 -1.26 15.16 -10.85
C LEU A 81 -0.33 14.42 -9.88
N ALA A 82 0.41 13.41 -10.33
CA ALA A 82 1.35 12.67 -9.50
C ALA A 82 2.49 13.58 -8.98
N VAL A 83 3.14 14.35 -9.86
CA VAL A 83 4.22 15.27 -9.46
C VAL A 83 3.69 16.32 -8.50
N SER A 84 2.56 16.97 -8.80
CA SER A 84 1.97 17.97 -7.90
C SER A 84 1.60 17.39 -6.54
N TYR A 85 0.96 16.21 -6.52
CA TYR A 85 0.58 15.53 -5.28
C TYR A 85 1.81 15.16 -4.43
N PHE A 86 2.79 14.45 -5.01
CA PHE A 86 3.96 13.99 -4.27
C PHE A 86 4.89 15.13 -3.86
N VAL A 87 5.06 16.18 -4.67
CA VAL A 87 5.86 17.36 -4.27
C VAL A 87 5.20 18.07 -3.08
N LEU A 88 3.90 18.32 -3.12
CA LEU A 88 3.18 18.93 -1.99
C LEU A 88 3.22 18.03 -0.74
N ALA A 89 2.97 16.72 -0.90
CA ALA A 89 3.03 15.75 0.18
C ALA A 89 4.42 15.66 0.83
N LEU A 90 5.49 15.68 0.03
CA LEU A 90 6.87 15.63 0.52
C LEU A 90 7.29 16.96 1.16
N MET A 91 6.92 18.11 0.60
CA MET A 91 7.22 19.42 1.20
C MET A 91 6.52 19.60 2.55
N HIS A 92 5.21 19.34 2.62
CA HIS A 92 4.47 19.42 3.87
C HIS A 92 4.84 18.30 4.87
N GLY A 93 5.13 17.09 4.37
CA GLY A 93 5.62 15.97 5.18
C GLY A 93 7.00 16.24 5.76
N TRP A 94 7.92 16.82 4.98
CA TRP A 94 9.22 17.27 5.49
C TRP A 94 9.05 18.33 6.57
N ALA A 95 8.29 19.39 6.28
CA ALA A 95 8.05 20.48 7.21
C ALA A 95 7.47 19.99 8.55
N SER A 96 6.45 19.13 8.52
CA SER A 96 5.77 18.64 9.73
C SER A 96 6.43 17.44 10.43
N LEU A 97 7.00 16.47 9.70
CA LEU A 97 7.47 15.20 10.28
C LEU A 97 8.98 15.13 10.48
N ALA A 98 9.77 15.84 9.65
CA ALA A 98 11.22 15.72 9.61
C ALA A 98 11.97 16.99 10.06
N SER A 99 11.34 18.16 9.98
CA SER A 99 11.96 19.40 10.44
C SER A 99 12.19 19.37 11.97
N GLN A 100 13.32 19.93 12.39
CA GLN A 100 13.64 20.19 13.80
C GLN A 100 13.04 21.52 14.28
N TYR A 101 12.40 22.27 13.38
CA TYR A 101 11.75 23.55 13.66
C TYR A 101 10.30 23.33 14.11
N GLU A 102 10.14 22.56 15.20
CA GLU A 102 8.86 22.19 15.81
C GLU A 102 8.05 23.44 16.20
N SER A 103 8.77 24.48 16.63
CA SER A 103 8.30 25.83 16.90
C SER A 103 7.45 26.48 15.80
N TYR A 104 7.68 26.10 14.54
CA TYR A 104 7.00 26.65 13.35
C TYR A 104 6.07 25.63 12.68
N SER A 105 6.11 24.37 13.10
CA SER A 105 5.50 23.25 12.38
C SER A 105 4.97 22.16 13.33
N CYS A 106 3.65 22.03 13.34
CA CYS A 106 2.95 21.05 14.18
C CYS A 106 3.05 19.64 13.56
N VAL A 107 3.69 18.71 14.28
CA VAL A 107 3.90 17.32 13.81
C VAL A 107 2.59 16.61 13.48
N PHE A 108 1.56 16.78 14.32
CA PHE A 108 0.24 16.18 14.13
C PHE A 108 -0.61 16.86 13.04
N CYS A 109 -0.15 18.01 12.52
CA CYS A 109 -0.84 18.73 11.45
C CYS A 109 -0.56 18.16 10.05
N PHE A 110 0.33 17.16 9.93
CA PHE A 110 0.59 16.42 8.69
C PHE A 110 -0.72 15.93 8.03
N SER A 111 -1.65 15.34 8.80
CA SER A 111 -2.94 14.89 8.26
C SER A 111 -3.76 16.04 7.69
N ASN A 112 -3.80 17.19 8.37
CA ASN A 112 -4.54 18.35 7.89
C ASN A 112 -3.92 18.89 6.58
N TYR A 113 -2.59 18.81 6.41
CA TYR A 113 -1.94 19.16 5.15
C TYR A 113 -2.34 18.23 4.01
N LEU A 114 -2.34 16.91 4.24
CA LEU A 114 -2.78 15.92 3.23
C LEU A 114 -4.17 16.25 2.67
N GLY A 115 -5.12 16.59 3.55
CA GLY A 115 -6.48 16.95 3.17
C GLY A 115 -6.61 18.09 2.15
N PHE A 116 -5.65 19.03 2.06
CA PHE A 116 -5.69 20.10 1.06
C PHE A 116 -5.38 19.61 -0.37
N PHE A 117 -4.60 18.55 -0.52
CA PHE A 117 -4.17 18.02 -1.83
C PHE A 117 -4.65 16.59 -2.12
N ASP A 118 -5.46 16.00 -1.23
CA ASP A 118 -6.25 14.79 -1.47
C ASP A 118 -6.93 14.73 -2.85
N PRO A 119 -7.57 15.80 -3.38
CA PRO A 119 -8.15 15.76 -4.73
C PRO A 119 -7.14 15.42 -5.83
N LEU A 120 -5.89 15.86 -5.71
CA LEU A 120 -4.84 15.54 -6.70
C LEU A 120 -4.48 14.05 -6.66
N GLY A 121 -4.34 13.48 -5.46
CA GLY A 121 -4.02 12.06 -5.27
C GLY A 121 -5.17 11.14 -5.69
N ILE A 122 -6.42 11.49 -5.37
CA ILE A 122 -7.62 10.76 -5.80
C ILE A 122 -7.76 10.81 -7.33
N LEU A 123 -7.60 11.99 -7.95
CA LEU A 123 -7.67 12.12 -9.40
C LEU A 123 -6.53 11.36 -10.09
N PHE A 124 -5.31 11.41 -9.56
CA PHE A 124 -4.19 10.63 -10.10
C PHE A 124 -4.49 9.13 -10.05
N PHE A 125 -4.92 8.61 -8.88
CA PHE A 125 -5.30 7.21 -8.73
C PHE A 125 -6.37 6.79 -9.74
N VAL A 126 -7.45 7.57 -9.89
CA VAL A 126 -8.53 7.26 -10.85
C VAL A 126 -8.04 7.28 -12.29
N VAL A 127 -7.24 8.28 -12.69
CA VAL A 127 -6.70 8.37 -14.07
C VAL A 127 -5.75 7.20 -14.36
N ALA A 128 -4.82 6.90 -13.44
CA ALA A 128 -3.89 5.79 -13.56
C ALA A 128 -4.62 4.44 -13.62
N PHE A 129 -5.58 4.19 -12.72
CA PHE A 129 -6.37 2.97 -12.71
C PHE A 129 -7.21 2.81 -14.01
N ALA A 130 -7.83 3.89 -14.48
CA ALA A 130 -8.68 3.83 -15.67
C ALA A 130 -7.90 3.69 -17.00
N HIS A 131 -6.71 4.31 -17.11
CA HIS A 131 -5.98 4.44 -18.38
C HIS A 131 -4.66 3.67 -18.45
N ALA A 132 -4.15 3.21 -17.32
CA ALA A 132 -2.77 2.76 -17.18
C ALA A 132 -2.63 1.50 -16.29
N TRP A 133 -3.71 0.80 -15.94
CA TRP A 133 -3.62 -0.38 -15.07
C TRP A 133 -2.93 -1.58 -15.76
N ASP A 134 -1.68 -1.84 -15.40
CA ASP A 134 -0.99 -3.07 -15.77
C ASP A 134 -1.61 -4.29 -15.03
N LYS A 135 -2.00 -5.30 -15.80
CA LYS A 135 -2.57 -6.55 -15.29
C LYS A 135 -1.50 -7.61 -14.97
N ASN A 136 -0.30 -7.49 -15.53
CA ASN A 136 0.79 -8.45 -15.41
C ASN A 136 2.12 -7.79 -14.99
N PRO A 137 2.16 -7.02 -13.89
CA PRO A 137 3.36 -6.34 -13.44
C PRO A 137 4.51 -7.31 -13.20
N GLN A 138 5.74 -6.87 -13.46
CA GLN A 138 6.95 -7.68 -13.23
C GLN A 138 7.05 -8.18 -11.78
N ARG A 139 7.72 -9.32 -11.56
CA ARG A 139 7.84 -9.95 -10.24
C ARG A 139 8.39 -9.00 -9.15
N ALA A 140 9.33 -8.12 -9.50
CA ALA A 140 9.86 -7.11 -8.58
C ALA A 140 8.79 -6.11 -8.11
N VAL A 141 7.92 -5.66 -9.02
CA VAL A 141 6.78 -4.77 -8.72
C VAL A 141 5.70 -5.49 -7.92
N GLN A 142 5.45 -6.77 -8.19
CA GLN A 142 4.56 -7.59 -7.35
C GLN A 142 5.10 -7.73 -5.92
N ALA A 143 6.39 -8.02 -5.77
CA ALA A 143 7.04 -8.10 -4.45
C ALA A 143 7.01 -6.75 -3.71
N LEU A 144 7.26 -5.65 -4.40
CA LEU A 144 7.15 -4.30 -3.83
C LEU A 144 5.71 -3.97 -3.42
N THR A 145 4.71 -4.35 -4.21
CA THR A 145 3.29 -4.19 -3.90
C THR A 145 2.91 -4.98 -2.65
N VAL A 146 3.35 -6.25 -2.53
CA VAL A 146 3.15 -7.08 -1.34
C VAL A 146 3.82 -6.47 -0.11
N PHE A 147 5.07 -6.04 -0.24
CA PHE A 147 5.81 -5.37 0.82
C PHE A 147 5.08 -4.09 1.28
N LEU A 148 4.63 -3.25 0.34
CA LEU A 148 3.89 -2.02 0.65
C LEU A 148 2.58 -2.35 1.39
N VAL A 149 1.81 -3.35 0.95
CA VAL A 149 0.59 -3.80 1.66
C VAL A 149 0.92 -4.19 3.10
N LEU A 150 1.97 -4.98 3.34
CA LEU A 150 2.34 -5.43 4.69
C LEU A 150 2.81 -4.27 5.58
N VAL A 151 3.72 -3.42 5.09
CA VAL A 151 4.25 -2.27 5.84
C VAL A 151 3.15 -1.26 6.16
N THR A 152 2.29 -0.94 5.19
CA THR A 152 1.21 0.04 5.38
C THR A 152 0.11 -0.52 6.30
N SER A 153 -0.21 -1.81 6.21
CA SER A 153 -1.17 -2.44 7.15
C SER A 153 -0.61 -2.47 8.58
N ALA A 154 0.66 -2.84 8.77
CA ALA A 154 1.33 -2.80 10.07
C ALA A 154 1.45 -1.38 10.64
N GLY A 155 1.74 -0.39 9.79
CA GLY A 155 1.83 1.02 10.16
C GLY A 155 0.47 1.65 10.49
N MET A 156 -0.58 1.34 9.75
CA MET A 156 -1.95 1.74 10.12
C MET A 156 -2.41 1.06 11.42
N GLY A 157 -1.98 -0.17 11.66
CA GLY A 157 -2.08 -0.82 12.97
C GLY A 157 -1.35 -0.02 14.05
N PHE A 158 -0.07 0.34 13.82
CA PHE A 158 0.71 1.20 14.72
C PHE A 158 -0.04 2.48 15.07
N SER A 159 -0.64 3.18 14.09
CA SER A 159 -1.37 4.44 14.31
C SER A 159 -2.71 4.34 15.04
N LEU A 160 -3.07 3.14 15.48
CA LEU A 160 -4.24 2.84 16.31
C LEU A 160 -3.86 2.43 17.75
N PHE A 161 -2.58 2.51 18.14
CA PHE A 161 -2.11 2.01 19.44
C PHE A 161 -2.85 2.59 20.65
N GLU A 162 -3.28 3.85 20.59
CA GLU A 162 -4.06 4.49 21.66
C GLU A 162 -5.45 3.87 21.83
N GLN A 163 -6.04 3.38 20.74
CA GLN A 163 -7.35 2.72 20.70
C GLN A 163 -7.29 1.24 21.14
N VAL A 164 -6.09 0.71 21.42
CA VAL A 164 -5.93 -0.64 21.99
C VAL A 164 -6.46 -0.65 23.42
N GLY A 165 -7.70 -1.13 23.56
CA GLY A 165 -8.40 -1.28 24.83
C GLY A 165 -8.00 -2.54 25.62
N ASN A 166 -8.38 -2.55 26.89
CA ASN A 166 -8.03 -3.60 27.85
C ASN A 166 -8.46 -5.01 27.41
N GLY A 167 -9.54 -5.14 26.62
CA GLY A 167 -10.02 -6.44 26.14
C GLY A 167 -9.00 -7.22 25.31
N LEU A 168 -8.22 -6.55 24.44
CA LEU A 168 -7.17 -7.20 23.64
C LEU A 168 -5.90 -7.47 24.45
N LEU A 169 -5.57 -6.57 25.38
CA LEU A 169 -4.39 -6.65 26.24
C LEU A 169 -4.50 -7.73 27.31
N ASN A 170 -5.70 -7.97 27.83
CA ASN A 170 -5.97 -8.91 28.91
C ASN A 170 -6.28 -10.33 28.41
N LEU A 171 -6.12 -10.62 27.10
CA LEU A 171 -6.34 -11.97 26.59
C LEU A 171 -5.30 -12.95 27.17
N PRO A 172 -5.72 -14.08 27.78
CA PRO A 172 -4.84 -15.05 28.43
C PRO A 172 -4.22 -15.99 27.38
N ILE A 173 -3.31 -15.47 26.55
CA ILE A 173 -2.75 -16.18 25.40
C ILE A 173 -1.39 -16.81 25.73
N VAL A 174 -0.60 -16.19 26.60
CA VAL A 174 0.80 -16.60 26.81
C VAL A 174 0.86 -17.74 27.84
N PRO A 175 1.37 -18.93 27.47
CA PRO A 175 1.51 -20.04 28.43
C PRO A 175 2.64 -19.73 29.42
N ARG A 176 2.38 -20.00 30.71
CA ARG A 176 3.33 -19.82 31.81
C ARG A 176 3.41 -21.11 32.63
N LEU A 177 4.62 -21.63 32.78
CA LEU A 177 4.91 -22.71 33.71
C LEU A 177 4.73 -22.22 35.15
N ARG A 178 3.93 -22.95 35.92
CA ARG A 178 3.79 -22.84 37.38
C ARG A 178 4.17 -24.18 38.00
N SER A 179 4.48 -24.18 39.30
CA SER A 179 4.89 -25.37 40.06
C SER A 179 3.89 -26.54 40.06
N GLY A 180 2.63 -26.30 39.65
CA GLY A 180 1.59 -27.32 39.49
C GLY A 180 1.04 -27.51 38.07
N GLY A 181 1.66 -26.94 37.03
CA GLY A 181 1.23 -27.14 35.63
C GLY A 181 1.41 -25.94 34.70
N ILE A 182 0.86 -26.04 33.49
CA ILE A 182 0.83 -24.95 32.50
C ILE A 182 -0.42 -24.09 32.76
N GLY A 183 -0.22 -22.83 33.15
CA GLY A 183 -1.27 -21.82 33.18
C GLY A 183 -1.16 -20.84 32.01
N PHE A 184 -2.07 -19.88 31.94
CA PHE A 184 -1.99 -18.76 31.00
C PHE A 184 -1.89 -17.43 31.76
N VAL A 185 -1.22 -16.46 31.17
CA VAL A 185 -1.18 -15.07 31.64
C VAL A 185 -1.65 -14.12 30.54
N ALA A 186 -2.12 -12.94 30.95
CA ALA A 186 -2.52 -11.89 30.02
C ALA A 186 -1.35 -11.47 29.12
N LEU A 187 -1.65 -11.14 27.86
CA LEU A 187 -0.65 -10.67 26.90
C LEU A 187 0.11 -9.44 27.41
N VAL A 188 -0.58 -8.49 28.04
CA VAL A 188 0.07 -7.32 28.64
C VAL A 188 1.02 -7.70 29.77
N ASP A 189 0.59 -8.53 30.74
CA ASP A 189 1.43 -8.94 31.87
C ASP A 189 2.68 -9.72 31.41
N ALA A 190 2.54 -10.57 30.39
CA ALA A 190 3.66 -11.30 29.82
C ALA A 190 4.73 -10.36 29.22
N LEU A 191 4.30 -9.28 28.55
CA LEU A 191 5.20 -8.36 27.87
C LEU A 191 5.76 -7.28 28.81
N THR A 192 4.97 -6.78 29.77
CA THR A 192 5.43 -5.79 30.76
C THR A 192 6.29 -6.43 31.86
N GLN A 193 5.86 -7.56 32.44
CA GLN A 193 6.58 -8.20 33.55
C GLN A 193 7.70 -9.15 33.08
N GLY A 194 7.55 -9.72 31.87
CA GLY A 194 8.52 -10.68 31.32
C GLY A 194 9.65 -10.05 30.49
N LEU A 195 9.42 -8.88 29.90
CA LEU A 195 10.37 -8.21 28.99
C LEU A 195 10.59 -6.72 29.35
N ASP A 196 10.11 -6.27 30.51
CA ASP A 196 10.22 -4.89 31.03
C ASP A 196 9.79 -3.79 30.04
N MET A 197 8.84 -4.12 29.16
CA MET A 197 8.40 -3.18 28.12
C MET A 197 7.39 -2.15 28.66
N PRO A 198 7.59 -0.84 28.41
CA PRO A 198 6.59 0.18 28.71
C PRO A 198 5.25 -0.09 28.02
N LEU A 199 4.14 0.14 28.72
CA LEU A 199 2.79 -0.12 28.21
C LEU A 199 2.49 0.53 26.86
N ALA A 200 3.01 1.74 26.61
CA ALA A 200 2.88 2.41 25.32
C ALA A 200 3.57 1.64 24.18
N GLN A 201 4.74 1.05 24.44
CA GLN A 201 5.47 0.22 23.48
C GLN A 201 4.74 -1.11 23.25
N VAL A 202 4.21 -1.75 24.32
CA VAL A 202 3.37 -2.95 24.20
C VAL A 202 2.14 -2.68 23.33
N LYS A 203 1.40 -1.59 23.57
CA LYS A 203 0.25 -1.18 22.74
C LYS A 203 0.65 -0.98 21.27
N ARG A 204 1.75 -0.28 21.01
CA ARG A 204 2.29 -0.07 19.65
C ARG A 204 2.57 -1.39 18.95
N TRP A 205 3.31 -2.31 19.57
CA TRP A 205 3.61 -3.62 18.99
C TRP A 205 2.36 -4.49 18.74
N VAL A 206 1.45 -4.59 19.72
CA VAL A 206 0.21 -5.38 19.59
C VAL A 206 -0.66 -4.85 18.45
N SER A 207 -0.81 -3.52 18.36
CA SER A 207 -1.58 -2.88 17.29
C SER A 207 -0.94 -3.07 15.91
N SER A 208 0.39 -2.94 15.81
CA SER A 208 1.14 -3.22 14.57
C SER A 208 1.03 -4.67 14.13
N ALA A 209 1.14 -5.62 15.06
CA ALA A 209 1.01 -7.05 14.77
C ALA A 209 -0.40 -7.40 14.27
N LEU A 210 -1.45 -6.83 14.88
CA LEU A 210 -2.82 -6.99 14.40
C LEU A 210 -3.00 -6.41 12.98
N GLY A 211 -2.46 -5.23 12.71
CA GLY A 211 -2.45 -4.64 11.36
C GLY A 211 -1.73 -5.52 10.34
N LEU A 212 -0.56 -6.09 10.70
CA LEU A 212 0.19 -7.01 9.85
C LEU A 212 -0.60 -8.30 9.55
N LEU A 213 -1.27 -8.88 10.56
CA LEU A 213 -2.11 -10.07 10.40
C LEU A 213 -3.29 -9.81 9.45
N ILE A 214 -3.91 -8.63 9.52
CA ILE A 214 -4.97 -8.22 8.57
C ILE A 214 -4.39 -8.13 7.14
N GLY A 215 -3.22 -7.50 6.97
CA GLY A 215 -2.53 -7.42 5.67
C GLY A 215 -2.21 -8.81 5.08
N LEU A 216 -1.69 -9.72 5.91
CA LEU A 216 -1.45 -11.13 5.54
C LEU A 216 -2.76 -11.84 5.15
N GLY A 217 -3.85 -11.62 5.88
CA GLY A 217 -5.17 -12.18 5.56
C GLY A 217 -5.73 -11.73 4.21
N VAL A 218 -5.55 -10.45 3.85
CA VAL A 218 -5.93 -9.91 2.54
C VAL A 218 -5.14 -10.58 1.41
N LEU A 219 -3.83 -10.76 1.58
CA LEU A 219 -2.97 -11.44 0.62
C LEU A 219 -3.31 -12.93 0.49
N ALA A 220 -3.51 -13.62 1.62
CA ALA A 220 -3.90 -15.03 1.64
C ALA A 220 -5.24 -15.26 0.92
N ARG A 221 -6.25 -14.41 1.14
CA ARG A 221 -7.52 -14.44 0.42
C ARG A 221 -7.33 -14.32 -1.09
N ARG A 222 -6.40 -13.46 -1.55
CA ARG A 222 -6.10 -13.32 -2.98
C ARG A 222 -5.43 -14.55 -3.55
N ILE A 223 -4.49 -15.18 -2.83
CA ILE A 223 -3.83 -16.42 -3.24
C ILE A 223 -4.84 -17.57 -3.34
N LEU A 224 -5.67 -17.77 -2.31
CA LEU A 224 -6.72 -18.80 -2.30
C LEU A 224 -7.71 -18.63 -3.46
N HIS A 225 -8.13 -17.40 -3.78
CA HIS A 225 -9.02 -17.13 -4.92
C HIS A 225 -8.34 -17.40 -6.28
N LEU A 226 -7.01 -17.28 -6.39
CA LEU A 226 -6.27 -17.63 -7.61
C LEU A 226 -6.18 -19.15 -7.79
N GLU A 227 -5.89 -19.90 -6.72
CA GLU A 227 -5.83 -21.36 -6.79
C GLU A 227 -7.23 -21.97 -7.05
N ALA A 228 -8.27 -21.49 -6.38
CA ALA A 228 -9.65 -21.91 -6.64
C ALA A 228 -10.10 -21.66 -8.10
N ARG A 229 -9.59 -20.61 -8.78
CA ARG A 229 -9.86 -20.40 -10.22
C ARG A 229 -9.16 -21.41 -11.12
N LYS A 230 -7.98 -21.87 -10.73
CA LYS A 230 -7.18 -22.87 -11.45
C LYS A 230 -7.80 -24.26 -11.35
N GLU A 231 -8.29 -24.64 -10.16
CA GLU A 231 -9.01 -25.91 -9.95
C GLU A 231 -10.33 -25.97 -10.73
N ASN A 232 -11.09 -24.88 -10.80
CA ASN A 232 -12.36 -24.79 -11.53
C ASN A 232 -12.21 -24.76 -13.07
N GLY A 233 -11.04 -25.11 -13.63
CA GLY A 233 -10.83 -25.22 -15.08
C GLY A 233 -10.93 -23.91 -15.87
N LEU A 234 -11.09 -22.76 -15.19
CA LEU A 234 -11.05 -21.42 -15.78
C LEU A 234 -9.60 -21.03 -16.11
N CYS A 235 -9.02 -21.71 -17.09
CA CYS A 235 -7.77 -21.35 -17.74
C CYS A 235 -7.91 -20.03 -18.53
N ALA A 236 -8.06 -18.93 -17.82
CA ALA A 236 -7.96 -17.58 -18.36
C ALA A 236 -6.50 -17.28 -18.72
N TYR A 237 -6.07 -17.76 -19.89
CA TYR A 237 -4.78 -17.45 -20.49
C TYR A 237 -4.97 -16.33 -21.54
N PRO A 238 -4.81 -15.04 -21.19
CA PRO A 238 -4.58 -14.00 -22.18
C PRO A 238 -3.14 -14.10 -22.69
N ARG A 239 -2.86 -15.17 -23.44
CA ARG A 239 -1.58 -15.35 -24.15
C ARG A 239 -1.65 -14.56 -25.45
N GLN A 240 -1.44 -13.24 -25.40
CA GLN A 240 -1.22 -12.48 -26.63
C GLN A 240 0.22 -12.66 -27.10
N PHE A 241 0.36 -13.10 -28.35
CA PHE A 241 1.56 -13.04 -29.19
C PHE A 241 2.86 -13.71 -28.66
N VAL A 242 2.91 -15.03 -28.81
CA VAL A 242 4.03 -15.64 -29.57
C VAL A 242 3.43 -16.46 -30.71
N SER A 243 3.93 -16.24 -31.92
CA SER A 243 3.49 -16.88 -33.15
C SER A 243 3.89 -18.37 -33.21
N ARG A 244 3.14 -19.15 -34.02
CA ARG A 244 3.31 -20.57 -34.38
C ARG A 244 2.94 -21.65 -33.37
N ASP A 245 1.74 -22.19 -33.56
CA ASP A 245 1.50 -23.60 -33.93
C ASP A 245 2.39 -24.69 -33.28
N ARG A 246 2.10 -25.03 -32.01
CA ARG A 246 1.86 -26.41 -31.54
C ARG A 246 1.59 -26.46 -30.03
N LEU A 247 1.14 -27.64 -29.57
CA LEU A 247 0.93 -28.02 -28.17
C LEU A 247 -0.27 -27.38 -27.44
N CYS A 248 -1.47 -27.62 -27.98
CA CYS A 248 -2.64 -27.93 -27.16
C CYS A 248 -3.67 -28.79 -27.94
N SER A 249 -3.18 -29.83 -28.62
CA SER A 249 -4.00 -30.82 -29.31
C SER A 249 -3.53 -32.23 -28.96
N LEU A 250 -3.95 -32.72 -27.79
CA LEU A 250 -4.04 -34.15 -27.55
C LEU A 250 -5.38 -34.63 -28.14
N PRO A 251 -5.39 -35.30 -29.31
CA PRO A 251 -6.62 -35.87 -29.82
C PRO A 251 -7.08 -37.00 -28.90
N ARG A 252 -8.34 -36.98 -28.47
CA ARG A 252 -8.99 -38.18 -27.92
C ARG A 252 -8.90 -39.29 -28.98
N PRO A 253 -8.57 -40.54 -28.62
CA PRO A 253 -8.51 -41.63 -29.58
C PRO A 253 -9.88 -41.85 -30.21
N ALA A 254 -9.99 -41.65 -31.52
CA ALA A 254 -11.22 -41.88 -32.27
C ALA A 254 -11.51 -43.39 -32.37
N PRO A 255 -12.78 -43.83 -32.27
CA PRO A 255 -13.13 -45.24 -32.35
C PRO A 255 -12.84 -45.81 -33.74
N ARG A 256 -12.26 -47.01 -33.75
CA ARG A 256 -11.81 -47.76 -34.94
C ARG A 256 -12.99 -48.08 -35.89
N ARG A 257 -13.25 -47.24 -36.90
CA ARG A 257 -14.17 -47.58 -37.99
C ARG A 257 -13.57 -48.70 -38.84
N LYS A 258 -14.28 -49.83 -38.94
CA LYS A 258 -13.92 -50.94 -39.84
C LYS A 258 -14.01 -50.45 -41.30
N GLN A 259 -12.95 -50.65 -42.09
CA GLN A 259 -12.98 -50.44 -43.53
C GLN A 259 -13.70 -51.61 -44.20
N THR A 260 -14.88 -51.35 -44.76
CA THR A 260 -15.56 -52.29 -45.64
C THR A 260 -15.00 -52.11 -47.05
N ARG A 261 -14.32 -53.12 -47.60
CA ARG A 261 -13.98 -53.15 -49.04
C ARG A 261 -15.27 -53.24 -49.85
N LEU A 262 -15.45 -52.35 -50.82
CA LEU A 262 -16.39 -52.53 -51.92
C LEU A 262 -15.58 -52.63 -53.22
N GLN A 263 -15.79 -53.72 -53.95
CA GLN A 263 -15.08 -54.03 -55.19
C GLN A 263 -15.62 -53.19 -56.35
N TYR A 264 -14.70 -52.66 -57.17
CA TYR A 264 -15.06 -52.15 -58.50
C TYR A 264 -15.44 -53.32 -59.43
N ARG A 265 -16.53 -53.17 -60.18
CA ARG A 265 -16.89 -54.04 -61.31
C ARG A 265 -17.21 -53.18 -62.55
N HIS A 266 -16.40 -53.36 -63.59
CA HIS A 266 -16.66 -53.02 -64.99
C HIS A 266 -17.14 -54.27 -65.75
N PRO A 267 -17.43 -54.22 -67.08
CA PRO A 267 -17.75 -53.08 -67.94
C PRO A 267 -19.28 -53.11 -68.20
N PRO A 268 -19.91 -53.32 -69.39
CA PRO A 268 -19.43 -53.44 -70.79
C PRO A 268 -19.34 -52.06 -71.50
N GLN A 269 -19.41 -52.05 -72.83
CA GLN A 269 -19.59 -50.91 -73.74
C GLN A 269 -20.64 -51.28 -74.80
N SER A 270 -21.37 -50.29 -75.31
CA SER A 270 -21.98 -50.26 -76.66
C SER A 270 -22.32 -48.82 -77.02
#